data_AF-A0A401QJC0-F1
#
_entry.id   AF-A0A401QJC0-F1
#
_cell.length_a   1.000
_cell.length_b   1.000
_cell.length_c   1.000
_cell.angle_alpha   90.00
_cell.angle_beta   90.00
_cell.angle_gamma   90.00
#
_symmetry.space_group_name_H-M   'P 1'
#
loop_
_entity.id
_entity.type
_entity.pdbx_description
1 polymer ?
#
loop_
_entity_poly.entity_id
_entity_poly.type
_entity_poly.pdbx_seq_one_letter_code
_entity_poly.pdbx_strand_id
1 'polypeptide(L)'
;MSPLPESDYMMVTVPGLSLLPESDYTVLTVPGLTLLPESDYTVLTVPGLTHLPVSDYTMVTVPGLSLLPESDYTVLTVPGLCLLPEPDYTVLTVPGLTHLPVSDYTMVTVPGLTHLPVSDYRVLTVPGLSLLPESDYTVLTAPGMSLLLESDYTVLTVPGLTHLPVSDYRVLTVPGLSVFPESDYTVLTVPGLCLLPESDNTVLTVP
;
A
#
# COMPACT_ATOMS: atom_id res chain seq x y z
N MET A 1 4.12 -32.11 -19.62
CA MET A 1 3.29 -32.28 -18.42
C MET A 1 1.98 -32.94 -18.84
N SER A 2 1.55 -33.99 -18.14
CA SER A 2 0.18 -34.52 -18.28
C SER A 2 -0.82 -33.53 -17.65
N PRO A 3 -2.04 -33.39 -18.17
CA PRO A 3 -3.06 -32.52 -17.57
C PRO A 3 -3.46 -33.03 -16.17
N LEU A 4 -3.76 -32.10 -15.26
CA LEU A 4 -4.33 -32.42 -13.95
C LEU A 4 -5.77 -32.95 -14.14
N PRO A 5 -6.23 -33.91 -13.33
CA PRO A 5 -7.62 -34.38 -13.40
C PRO A 5 -8.62 -33.29 -12.99
N GLU A 6 -9.85 -33.33 -13.48
CA GLU A 6 -10.93 -32.44 -13.02
C GLU A 6 -11.35 -32.87 -11.62
N SER A 7 -11.12 -32.03 -10.60
CA SER A 7 -11.37 -32.32 -9.18
C SER A 7 -11.48 -31.03 -8.39
N ASP A 8 -12.17 -31.02 -7.25
CA ASP A 8 -12.08 -29.89 -6.31
C ASP A 8 -10.72 -29.92 -5.59
N TYR A 9 -9.93 -28.87 -5.75
CA TYR A 9 -8.60 -28.78 -5.17
C TYR A 9 -8.56 -27.72 -4.07
N MET A 10 -8.36 -28.17 -2.83
CA MET A 10 -8.16 -27.24 -1.71
C MET A 10 -6.85 -26.46 -1.83
N MET A 11 -5.79 -27.06 -2.38
CA MET A 11 -4.48 -26.45 -2.53
C MET A 11 -3.73 -27.02 -3.72
N VAL A 12 -3.23 -26.14 -4.60
CA VAL A 12 -2.42 -26.53 -5.76
C VAL A 12 -1.13 -25.74 -5.80
N THR A 13 -0.01 -26.45 -5.98
CA THR A 13 1.31 -25.86 -6.19
C THR A 13 2.03 -26.61 -7.28
N VAL A 14 2.17 -25.99 -8.46
CA VAL A 14 2.81 -26.64 -9.60
C VAL A 14 3.65 -25.62 -10.36
N PRO A 15 4.94 -25.87 -10.62
CA PRO A 15 5.74 -25.00 -11.45
C PRO A 15 5.61 -25.34 -12.95
N GLY A 16 5.66 -24.31 -13.80
CA GLY A 16 5.86 -24.49 -15.25
C GLY A 16 4.64 -24.98 -16.04
N LEU A 17 3.43 -24.80 -15.50
CA LEU A 17 2.19 -24.96 -16.26
C LEU A 17 1.84 -23.64 -16.95
N SER A 18 1.55 -23.70 -18.25
CA SER A 18 1.07 -22.55 -19.03
C SER A 18 -0.47 -22.39 -18.98
N LEU A 19 -1.20 -23.47 -18.68
CA LEU A 19 -2.65 -23.52 -18.61
C LEU A 19 -3.09 -24.46 -17.47
N LEU A 20 -4.07 -24.04 -16.67
CA LEU A 20 -4.75 -24.89 -15.68
C LEU A 20 -6.10 -25.39 -16.23
N PRO A 21 -6.55 -26.60 -15.86
CA PRO A 21 -7.90 -27.06 -16.17
C PRO A 21 -8.96 -26.29 -15.37
N GLU A 22 -10.20 -26.25 -15.87
CA GLU A 22 -11.36 -25.71 -15.15
C GLU A 22 -11.69 -26.60 -13.95
N SER A 23 -11.56 -26.07 -12.73
CA SER A 23 -11.81 -26.77 -11.46
C SER A 23 -11.90 -25.74 -10.33
N ASP A 24 -12.57 -26.09 -9.22
CA ASP A 24 -12.63 -25.21 -8.06
C ASP A 24 -11.31 -25.27 -7.26
N TYR A 25 -10.72 -24.10 -7.03
CA TYR A 25 -9.41 -23.95 -6.38
C TYR A 25 -9.48 -22.94 -5.24
N THR A 26 -9.33 -23.38 -4.00
CA THR A 26 -9.31 -22.43 -2.86
C THR A 26 -7.98 -21.68 -2.76
N VAL A 27 -6.87 -22.40 -2.92
CA VAL A 27 -5.51 -21.86 -2.79
C VAL A 27 -4.67 -22.29 -3.98
N LEU A 28 -4.14 -21.33 -4.73
CA LEU A 28 -3.37 -21.60 -5.95
C LEU A 28 -2.02 -20.86 -5.95
N THR A 29 -0.95 -21.63 -6.14
CA THR A 29 0.42 -21.12 -6.31
C THR A 29 1.10 -21.72 -7.53
N VAL A 30 1.15 -20.97 -8.64
CA VAL A 30 1.67 -21.49 -9.93
C VAL A 30 2.59 -20.46 -10.59
N PRO A 31 3.91 -20.60 -10.52
CA PRO A 31 4.82 -19.73 -11.26
C PRO A 31 4.82 -20.06 -12.76
N GLY A 32 4.79 -19.01 -13.59
CA GLY A 32 4.86 -19.12 -15.05
C GLY A 32 3.54 -19.44 -15.74
N LEU A 33 2.42 -19.36 -15.02
CA LEU A 33 1.09 -19.50 -15.60
C LEU A 33 0.75 -18.26 -16.44
N THR A 34 0.32 -18.46 -17.68
CA THR A 34 -0.09 -17.36 -18.57
C THR A 34 -1.58 -17.06 -18.50
N LEU A 35 -2.42 -18.09 -18.28
CA LEU A 35 -3.88 -17.98 -18.26
C LEU A 35 -4.43 -18.75 -17.05
N LEU A 36 -5.28 -18.06 -16.28
CA LEU A 36 -6.03 -18.60 -15.16
C LEU A 36 -7.50 -18.84 -15.59
N PRO A 37 -8.11 -19.98 -15.27
CA PRO A 37 -9.53 -20.22 -15.54
C PRO A 37 -10.43 -19.35 -14.64
N GLU A 38 -11.66 -19.09 -15.09
CA GLU A 38 -12.68 -18.39 -14.29
C GLU A 38 -13.14 -19.29 -13.15
N SER A 39 -12.79 -18.94 -11.92
CA SER A 39 -13.12 -19.68 -10.69
C SER A 39 -12.97 -18.76 -9.47
N ASP A 40 -13.63 -19.09 -8.36
CA ASP A 40 -13.45 -18.35 -7.11
C ASP A 40 -12.18 -18.81 -6.39
N TYR A 41 -11.27 -17.88 -6.09
CA TYR A 41 -10.01 -18.18 -5.40
C TYR A 41 -9.88 -17.38 -4.11
N THR A 42 -9.74 -18.07 -2.98
CA THR A 42 -9.46 -17.38 -1.71
C THR A 42 -8.04 -16.83 -1.69
N VAL A 43 -7.05 -17.61 -2.15
CA VAL A 43 -5.65 -17.20 -2.17
C VAL A 43 -5.01 -17.53 -3.52
N LEU A 44 -4.48 -16.50 -4.19
CA LEU A 44 -3.84 -16.62 -5.49
C LEU A 44 -2.42 -16.06 -5.45
N THR A 45 -1.42 -16.87 -5.81
CA THR A 45 -0.01 -16.45 -5.93
C THR A 45 0.58 -16.95 -7.26
N VAL A 46 0.62 -16.08 -8.27
CA VAL A 46 0.96 -16.50 -9.64
C VAL A 46 1.97 -15.52 -10.27
N PRO A 47 3.27 -15.71 -10.02
CA PRO A 47 4.31 -14.91 -10.69
C PRO A 47 4.29 -15.10 -12.20
N GLY A 48 4.29 -13.98 -12.95
CA GLY A 48 4.31 -14.00 -14.41
C GLY A 48 2.95 -14.19 -15.08
N LEU A 49 1.85 -14.09 -14.32
CA LEU A 49 0.51 -14.08 -14.90
C LEU A 49 0.29 -12.84 -15.76
N THR A 50 -0.13 -13.05 -17.00
CA THR A 50 -0.42 -11.96 -17.93
C THR A 50 -1.88 -11.51 -17.88
N HIS A 51 -2.80 -12.41 -17.52
CA HIS A 51 -4.23 -12.12 -17.50
C HIS A 51 -4.90 -12.79 -16.31
N LEU A 52 -5.58 -11.98 -15.49
CA LEU A 52 -6.40 -12.44 -14.38
C LEU A 52 -7.89 -12.35 -14.78
N PRO A 53 -8.71 -13.40 -14.61
CA PRO A 53 -10.15 -13.34 -14.85
C PRO A 53 -10.88 -12.54 -13.77
N VAL A 54 -12.06 -12.04 -14.13
CA VAL A 54 -12.99 -11.35 -13.22
C VAL A 54 -13.60 -12.38 -12.28
N SER A 55 -13.28 -12.31 -10.99
CA SER A 55 -13.77 -13.22 -9.93
C SER A 55 -13.52 -12.59 -8.55
N ASP A 56 -14.17 -13.05 -7.50
CA ASP A 56 -13.93 -12.53 -6.14
C ASP A 56 -12.67 -13.17 -5.54
N TYR A 57 -11.75 -12.34 -5.03
CA TYR A 57 -10.51 -12.82 -4.43
C TYR A 57 -10.30 -12.27 -3.03
N THR A 58 -9.96 -13.13 -2.06
CA THR A 58 -9.58 -12.64 -0.73
C THR A 58 -8.14 -12.12 -0.71
N MET A 59 -7.20 -12.87 -1.29
CA MET A 59 -5.78 -12.52 -1.30
C MET A 59 -5.13 -12.80 -2.66
N VAL A 60 -4.51 -11.77 -3.25
CA VAL A 60 -3.87 -11.86 -4.57
C VAL A 60 -2.44 -11.34 -4.51
N THR A 61 -1.50 -12.18 -4.95
CA THR A 61 -0.07 -11.84 -5.09
C THR A 61 0.43 -12.20 -6.49
N VAL A 62 0.49 -11.22 -7.39
CA VAL A 62 0.77 -11.46 -8.82
C VAL A 62 1.84 -10.49 -9.33
N PRO A 63 3.14 -10.79 -9.14
CA PRO A 63 4.20 -9.97 -9.72
C PRO A 63 4.15 -9.97 -11.26
N GLY A 64 4.27 -8.77 -11.85
CA GLY A 64 4.37 -8.59 -13.29
C GLY A 64 3.03 -8.49 -14.04
N LEU A 65 1.90 -8.47 -13.33
CA LEU A 65 0.60 -8.22 -13.94
C LEU A 65 0.50 -6.76 -14.38
N SER A 66 0.20 -6.54 -15.67
CA SER A 66 0.11 -5.18 -16.23
C SER A 66 -1.26 -4.52 -16.01
N LEU A 67 -2.33 -5.33 -15.93
CA LEU A 67 -3.71 -4.88 -15.80
C LEU A 67 -4.48 -5.83 -14.87
N LEU A 68 -5.18 -5.26 -13.88
CA LEU A 68 -6.03 -5.99 -12.94
C LEU A 68 -7.51 -5.83 -13.39
N PRO A 69 -8.31 -6.91 -13.42
CA PRO A 69 -9.74 -6.80 -13.71
C PRO A 69 -10.51 -6.14 -12.56
N GLU A 70 -11.64 -5.52 -12.89
CA GLU A 70 -12.62 -4.99 -11.92
C GLU A 70 -13.23 -6.16 -11.13
N SER A 71 -12.80 -6.34 -9.89
CA SER A 71 -13.29 -7.39 -8.98
C SER A 71 -13.03 -7.01 -7.53
N ASP A 72 -13.68 -7.66 -6.57
CA ASP A 72 -13.45 -7.36 -5.16
C ASP A 72 -12.19 -8.07 -4.64
N TYR A 73 -11.30 -7.31 -4.00
CA TYR A 73 -10.05 -7.81 -3.43
C TYR A 73 -9.85 -7.32 -2.00
N THR A 74 -9.82 -8.23 -1.02
CA THR A 74 -9.51 -7.81 0.35
C THR A 74 -8.04 -7.41 0.53
N VAL A 75 -7.12 -8.24 0.01
CA VAL A 75 -5.67 -8.04 0.08
C VAL A 75 -5.05 -8.16 -1.31
N LEU A 76 -4.41 -7.10 -1.79
CA LEU A 76 -3.78 -7.07 -3.10
C LEU A 76 -2.29 -6.71 -3.02
N THR A 77 -1.42 -7.56 -3.58
CA THR A 77 0.02 -7.33 -3.72
C THR A 77 0.48 -7.56 -5.15
N VAL A 78 0.69 -6.49 -5.92
CA VAL A 78 0.99 -6.59 -7.37
C VAL A 78 2.13 -5.64 -7.76
N PRO A 79 3.39 -6.07 -7.63
CA PRO A 79 4.52 -5.30 -8.14
C PRO A 79 4.45 -5.11 -9.65
N GLY A 80 4.62 -3.86 -10.12
CA GLY A 80 4.65 -3.51 -11.54
C GLY A 80 3.28 -3.32 -12.19
N LEU A 81 2.21 -3.21 -11.41
CA LEU A 81 0.89 -2.85 -11.92
C LEU A 81 0.87 -1.39 -12.35
N CYS A 82 0.47 -1.12 -13.59
CA CYS A 82 0.35 0.24 -14.10
C CYS A 82 -0.99 0.90 -13.75
N LEU A 83 -2.08 0.12 -13.74
CA LEU A 83 -3.44 0.62 -13.55
C LEU A 83 -4.21 -0.29 -12.58
N LEU A 84 -4.73 0.33 -11.52
CA LEU A 84 -5.59 -0.31 -10.54
C LEU A 84 -7.05 0.12 -10.81
N PRO A 85 -8.01 -0.81 -10.95
CA PRO A 85 -9.43 -0.48 -11.05
C PRO A 85 -9.97 0.08 -9.73
N GLU A 86 -11.22 0.57 -9.72
CA GLU A 86 -11.88 1.25 -8.58
C GLU A 86 -12.63 0.38 -7.52
N PRO A 87 -12.41 -0.94 -7.32
CA PRO A 87 -13.11 -1.66 -6.26
C PRO A 87 -12.53 -1.35 -4.88
N ASP A 88 -13.22 -1.80 -3.84
CA ASP A 88 -12.81 -1.61 -2.44
C ASP A 88 -11.64 -2.54 -2.08
N TYR A 89 -10.57 -1.99 -1.50
CA TYR A 89 -9.43 -2.75 -1.02
C TYR A 89 -9.14 -2.47 0.46
N THR A 90 -9.07 -3.52 1.28
CA THR A 90 -8.68 -3.34 2.69
C THR A 90 -7.17 -3.12 2.82
N VAL A 91 -6.37 -3.95 2.13
CA VAL A 91 -4.90 -3.91 2.16
C VAL A 91 -4.34 -3.88 0.75
N LEU A 92 -3.53 -2.88 0.44
CA LEU A 92 -2.97 -2.66 -0.89
C LEU A 92 -1.44 -2.49 -0.82
N THR A 93 -0.69 -3.30 -1.58
CA THR A 93 0.77 -3.16 -1.74
C THR A 93 1.17 -3.23 -3.21
N VAL A 94 1.39 -2.08 -3.84
CA VAL A 94 1.60 -2.00 -5.30
C VAL A 94 2.81 -1.12 -5.64
N PRO A 95 4.04 -1.65 -5.57
CA PRO A 95 5.21 -0.90 -6.01
C PRO A 95 5.13 -0.52 -7.50
N GLY A 96 5.39 0.76 -7.79
CA GLY A 96 5.43 1.29 -9.15
C GLY A 96 4.07 1.72 -9.71
N LEU A 97 2.99 1.68 -8.91
CA LEU A 97 1.70 2.23 -9.31
C LEU A 97 1.82 3.75 -9.47
N THR A 98 1.37 4.29 -10.60
CA THR A 98 1.46 5.73 -10.87
C THR A 98 0.27 6.51 -10.30
N HIS A 99 -0.92 5.91 -10.34
CA HIS A 99 -2.17 6.52 -9.92
C HIS A 99 -3.00 5.54 -9.07
N LEU A 100 -3.44 6.00 -7.90
CA LEU A 100 -4.35 5.26 -7.03
C LEU A 100 -5.81 5.74 -7.24
N PRO A 101 -6.80 4.84 -7.35
CA PRO A 101 -8.20 5.23 -7.46
C PRO A 101 -8.77 5.73 -6.12
N VAL A 102 -9.92 6.42 -6.21
CA VAL A 102 -10.65 6.94 -5.05
C VAL A 102 -11.43 5.78 -4.42
N SER A 103 -11.01 5.35 -3.23
CA SER A 103 -11.66 4.27 -2.47
C SER A 103 -11.28 4.38 -0.99
N ASP A 104 -12.00 3.68 -0.11
CA ASP A 104 -11.64 3.60 1.31
C ASP A 104 -10.59 2.52 1.52
N TYR A 105 -9.45 2.87 2.11
CA TYR A 105 -8.36 1.93 2.35
C TYR A 105 -7.96 1.85 3.83
N THR A 106 -7.82 0.62 4.33
CA THR A 106 -7.30 0.43 5.70
C THR A 106 -5.78 0.51 5.75
N MET A 107 -5.09 -0.12 4.80
CA MET A 107 -3.63 -0.14 4.74
C MET A 107 -3.13 -0.05 3.30
N VAL A 108 -2.28 0.95 3.01
CA VAL A 108 -1.74 1.20 1.68
C VAL A 108 -0.22 1.34 1.75
N THR A 109 0.49 0.56 0.93
CA THR A 109 1.95 0.66 0.73
C THR A 109 2.28 0.76 -0.75
N VAL A 110 2.58 1.96 -1.23
CA VAL A 110 2.75 2.23 -2.66
C VAL A 110 4.01 3.07 -2.91
N PRO A 111 5.18 2.44 -2.99
CA PRO A 111 6.41 3.12 -3.39
C PRO A 111 6.34 3.61 -4.83
N GLY A 112 6.76 4.86 -5.07
CA GLY A 112 6.81 5.45 -6.41
C GLY A 112 5.47 5.99 -6.91
N LEU A 113 4.48 6.14 -6.03
CA LEU A 113 3.21 6.77 -6.36
C LEU A 113 3.40 8.24 -6.74
N THR A 114 2.84 8.64 -7.87
CA THR A 114 2.91 10.03 -8.34
C THR A 114 1.68 10.85 -7.97
N HIS A 115 0.51 10.21 -7.90
CA HIS A 115 -0.76 10.86 -7.59
C HIS A 115 -1.54 10.02 -6.58
N LEU A 116 -1.79 10.60 -5.41
CA LEU A 116 -2.67 10.05 -4.38
C LEU A 116 -3.97 10.87 -4.38
N PRO A 117 -5.15 10.24 -4.51
CA PRO A 117 -6.42 10.96 -4.41
C PRO A 117 -6.76 11.32 -2.96
N VAL A 118 -7.72 12.23 -2.81
CA VAL A 118 -8.37 12.50 -1.52
C VAL A 118 -9.26 11.30 -1.20
N SER A 119 -8.95 10.57 -0.13
CA SER A 119 -9.71 9.39 0.33
C SER A 119 -9.38 9.07 1.78
N ASP A 120 -10.16 8.21 2.43
CA ASP A 120 -9.91 7.83 3.82
C ASP A 120 -8.84 6.72 3.90
N TYR A 121 -7.73 7.02 4.58
CA TYR A 121 -6.61 6.09 4.73
C TYR A 121 -6.26 5.91 6.21
N ARG A 122 -6.47 4.72 6.76
CA ARG A 122 -6.03 4.46 8.15
C ARG A 122 -4.52 4.44 8.29
N VAL A 123 -3.85 3.64 7.45
CA VAL A 123 -2.39 3.47 7.46
C VAL A 123 -1.86 3.66 6.05
N LEU A 124 -1.00 4.67 5.86
CA LEU A 124 -0.41 4.98 4.56
C LEU A 124 1.12 4.96 4.63
N THR A 125 1.75 4.20 3.72
CA THR A 125 3.20 4.17 3.50
C THR A 125 3.52 4.49 2.04
N VAL A 126 4.01 5.71 1.77
CA VAL A 126 4.24 6.21 0.40
C VAL A 126 5.62 6.87 0.27
N PRO A 127 6.68 6.09 0.03
CA PRO A 127 8.00 6.63 -0.29
C PRO A 127 8.00 7.41 -1.61
N GLY A 128 8.61 8.60 -1.59
CA GLY A 128 8.87 9.40 -2.80
C GLY A 128 7.68 10.20 -3.33
N LEU A 129 6.59 10.29 -2.57
CA LEU A 129 5.45 11.16 -2.90
C LEU A 129 5.80 12.62 -2.58
N SER A 130 5.69 13.51 -3.57
CA SER A 130 6.04 14.94 -3.41
C SER A 130 5.02 15.74 -2.62
N LEU A 131 3.73 15.40 -2.75
CA LEU A 131 2.60 16.13 -2.16
C LEU A 131 1.58 15.13 -1.63
N LEU A 132 1.15 15.30 -0.38
CA LEU A 132 0.01 14.58 0.18
C LEU A 132 -1.25 15.45 0.10
N PRO A 133 -2.39 14.94 -0.42
CA PRO A 133 -3.68 15.61 -0.32
C PRO A 133 -4.17 15.71 1.14
N GLU A 134 -5.11 16.63 1.39
CA GLU A 134 -5.85 16.71 2.65
C GLU A 134 -6.74 15.48 2.79
N SER A 135 -6.52 14.65 3.81
CA SER A 135 -7.32 13.46 4.11
C SER A 135 -7.10 13.02 5.55
N ASP A 136 -7.98 12.17 6.07
CA ASP A 136 -7.86 11.66 7.44
C ASP A 136 -6.88 10.48 7.49
N TYR A 137 -5.80 10.64 8.27
CA TYR A 137 -4.74 9.64 8.41
C TYR A 137 -4.50 9.29 9.88
N THR A 138 -4.63 8.01 10.26
CA THR A 138 -4.21 7.61 11.61
C THR A 138 -2.68 7.48 11.69
N VAL A 139 -2.09 6.83 10.70
CA VAL A 139 -0.65 6.56 10.62
C VAL A 139 -0.13 6.89 9.22
N LEU A 140 0.84 7.81 9.14
CA LEU A 140 1.51 8.17 7.89
C LEU A 140 3.03 7.92 7.97
N THR A 141 3.56 7.20 6.99
CA THR A 141 5.00 7.05 6.74
C THR A 141 5.34 7.47 5.30
N ALA A 142 6.05 8.58 5.14
CA ALA A 142 6.31 9.15 3.82
C ALA A 142 7.73 9.71 3.67
N PRO A 143 8.76 8.85 3.52
CA PRO A 143 10.12 9.32 3.32
C PRO A 143 10.27 10.05 1.98
N GLY A 144 11.01 11.17 1.99
CA GLY A 144 11.30 11.97 0.80
C GLY A 144 10.19 12.94 0.38
N MET A 145 9.19 13.15 1.24
CA MET A 145 8.14 14.14 1.02
C MET A 145 8.65 15.56 1.25
N SER A 146 8.25 16.50 0.40
CA SER A 146 8.65 17.91 0.51
C SER A 146 7.59 18.81 1.14
N LEU A 147 6.30 18.49 1.00
CA LEU A 147 5.22 19.30 1.56
C LEU A 147 4.10 18.41 2.11
N LEU A 148 3.68 18.71 3.33
CA LEU A 148 2.57 18.07 4.02
C LEU A 148 1.51 19.14 4.35
N LEU A 149 0.26 18.90 3.95
CA LEU A 149 -0.88 19.80 4.20
C LEU A 149 -1.48 19.55 5.60
N GLU A 150 -2.26 20.50 6.09
CA GLU A 150 -2.94 20.39 7.40
C GLU A 150 -3.85 19.16 7.41
N SER A 151 -3.61 18.23 8.33
CA SER A 151 -4.47 17.08 8.57
C SER A 151 -4.23 16.54 9.98
N ASP A 152 -5.19 15.81 10.53
CA ASP A 152 -5.05 15.20 11.84
C ASP A 152 -4.28 13.88 11.74
N TYR A 153 -3.15 13.77 12.44
CA TYR A 153 -2.33 12.55 12.46
C TYR A 153 -2.08 12.06 13.89
N THR A 154 -2.37 10.79 14.16
CA THR A 154 -1.95 10.19 15.43
C THR A 154 -0.45 9.86 15.41
N VAL A 155 0.04 9.27 14.32
CA VAL A 155 1.45 8.88 14.17
C VAL A 155 1.98 9.37 12.82
N LEU A 156 3.03 10.18 12.86
CA LEU A 156 3.65 10.75 11.66
C LEU A 156 5.15 10.43 11.60
N THR A 157 5.59 9.79 10.51
CA THR A 157 7.00 9.47 10.24
C THR A 157 7.41 9.96 8.86
N VAL A 158 8.14 11.08 8.79
CA VAL A 158 8.48 11.74 7.51
C VAL A 158 9.95 12.19 7.49
N PRO A 159 10.89 11.29 7.14
CA PRO A 159 12.28 11.67 6.95
C PRO A 159 12.46 12.67 5.80
N GLY A 160 13.21 13.74 6.04
CA GLY A 160 13.58 14.72 5.01
C GLY A 160 12.52 15.78 4.71
N LEU A 161 11.48 15.90 5.54
CA LEU A 161 10.47 16.95 5.40
C LEU A 161 11.07 18.33 5.63
N THR A 162 10.80 19.28 4.74
CA THR A 162 11.30 20.66 4.86
C THR A 162 10.35 21.57 5.64
N HIS A 163 9.05 21.33 5.55
CA HIS A 163 8.01 22.12 6.20
C HIS A 163 6.95 21.20 6.81
N LEU A 164 6.76 21.30 8.13
CA LEU A 164 5.70 20.62 8.87
C LEU A 164 4.56 21.62 9.13
N PRO A 165 3.28 21.27 8.93
CA PRO A 165 2.15 22.12 9.30
C PRO A 165 1.91 22.12 10.82
N VAL A 166 1.15 23.12 11.28
CA VAL A 166 0.65 23.21 12.66
C VAL A 166 -0.49 22.20 12.82
N SER A 167 -0.32 21.20 13.67
CA SER A 167 -1.33 20.17 13.95
C SER A 167 -1.01 19.44 15.25
N ASP A 168 -1.98 18.73 15.81
CA ASP A 168 -1.81 17.94 17.03
C ASP A 168 -1.30 16.54 16.68
N TYR A 169 -0.11 16.17 17.17
CA TYR A 169 0.52 14.89 16.89
C TYR A 169 0.70 14.05 18.14
N ARG A 170 0.23 12.80 18.19
CA ARG A 170 0.57 11.95 19.35
C ARG A 170 2.03 11.50 19.31
N VAL A 171 2.48 11.00 18.15
CA VAL A 171 3.86 10.53 17.94
C VAL A 171 4.40 11.11 16.65
N LEU A 172 5.52 11.84 16.74
CA LEU A 172 6.14 12.52 15.60
C LEU A 172 7.61 12.14 15.44
N THR A 173 7.96 11.63 14.26
CA THR A 173 9.34 11.23 13.89
C THR A 173 9.75 11.87 12.57
N VAL A 174 10.58 12.91 12.60
CA VAL A 174 10.92 13.71 11.40
C VAL A 174 12.42 13.99 11.31
N PRO A 175 13.27 12.99 10.99
CA PRO A 175 14.70 13.21 10.83
C PRO A 175 15.02 14.29 9.79
N GLY A 176 15.92 15.23 10.14
CA GLY A 176 16.40 16.26 9.22
C GLY A 176 15.46 17.46 9.00
N LEU A 177 14.43 17.63 9.83
CA LEU A 177 13.56 18.80 9.77
C LEU A 177 14.32 20.10 10.09
N SER A 178 14.19 21.10 9.22
CA SER A 178 14.90 22.38 9.36
C SER A 178 14.19 23.38 10.26
N VAL A 179 12.85 23.40 10.23
CA VAL A 179 12.01 24.33 11.00
C VAL A 179 10.83 23.55 11.57
N PHE A 180 10.59 23.70 12.87
CA PHE A 180 9.47 23.06 13.57
C PHE A 180 8.43 24.14 13.95
N PRO A 181 7.15 24.00 13.55
CA PRO A 181 6.07 24.92 13.90
C PRO A 181 5.60 24.76 15.36
N GLU A 182 4.80 25.68 15.88
CA GLU A 182 4.10 25.48 17.15
C GLU A 182 3.06 24.36 17.00
N SER A 183 3.35 23.18 17.52
CA SER A 183 2.48 22.00 17.47
C SER A 183 2.53 21.24 18.80
N ASP A 184 1.40 20.70 19.23
CA ASP A 184 1.33 19.86 20.43
C ASP A 184 1.77 18.43 20.12
N TYR A 185 2.56 17.84 21.01
CA TYR A 185 2.98 16.45 20.87
C TYR A 185 3.20 15.67 22.16
N THR A 186 2.90 14.36 22.15
CA THR A 186 3.24 13.50 23.30
C THR A 186 4.68 13.00 23.22
N VAL A 187 5.10 12.54 22.04
CA VAL A 187 6.44 11.98 21.79
C VAL A 187 7.03 12.59 20.52
N LEU A 188 8.20 13.21 20.64
CA LEU A 188 8.94 13.79 19.52
C LEU A 188 10.33 13.17 19.36
N THR A 189 10.63 12.71 18.15
CA THR A 189 11.95 12.20 17.73
C THR A 189 12.44 12.95 16.49
N VAL A 190 13.39 13.87 16.68
CA VAL A 190 13.96 14.70 15.58
C VAL A 190 15.49 14.68 15.64
N PRO A 191 16.14 13.66 15.05
CA PRO A 191 17.60 13.67 14.90
C PRO A 191 18.04 14.89 14.07
N GLY A 192 18.98 15.67 14.60
CA GLY A 192 19.60 16.80 13.88
C GLY A 192 18.79 18.10 13.81
N LEU A 193 17.83 18.31 14.71
CA LEU A 193 17.04 19.54 14.77
C LEU A 193 17.87 20.75 15.21
N CYS A 194 17.84 21.84 14.42
CA CYS A 194 18.62 23.06 14.70
C CYS A 194 17.91 24.07 15.62
N LEU A 195 16.57 24.04 15.71
CA LEU A 195 15.77 24.99 16.50
C LEU A 195 14.68 24.22 17.27
N LEU A 196 14.67 24.34 18.60
CA LEU A 196 13.66 23.72 19.45
C LEU A 196 12.41 24.62 19.52
N PRO A 197 11.19 24.06 19.40
CA PRO A 197 9.96 24.77 19.70
C PRO A 197 9.78 24.96 21.22
N GLU A 198 9.19 26.08 21.62
CA GLU A 198 8.63 26.22 22.98
C GLU A 198 7.39 25.32 23.06
N SER A 199 7.43 24.27 23.89
CA SER A 199 6.28 23.38 24.06
C SER A 199 6.30 22.69 25.42
N ASP A 200 5.13 22.47 26.01
CA ASP A 200 4.93 21.88 27.36
C ASP A 200 5.03 20.34 27.39
N ASN A 201 5.83 19.75 26.49
CA ASN A 201 5.70 18.33 26.11
C ASN A 201 6.49 17.34 26.98
N THR A 202 5.95 16.12 27.07
CA THR A 202 6.36 15.10 28.07
C THR A 202 7.67 14.35 27.77
N VAL A 203 7.99 14.08 26.50
CA VAL A 203 9.18 13.30 26.11
C VAL A 203 9.77 13.82 24.80
N LEU A 204 10.99 14.35 24.89
CA LEU A 204 11.79 14.83 23.76
C LEU A 204 13.02 13.93 23.61
N THR A 205 13.14 13.24 22.47
CA THR A 205 14.33 12.47 22.12
C THR A 205 15.03 13.10 20.93
N VAL A 206 16.07 13.88 21.22
CA VAL A 206 16.98 14.46 20.22
C VAL A 206 18.32 13.71 20.36
N PRO A 207 18.61 12.72 19.50
CA PRO A 207 19.96 12.19 19.39
C PRO A 207 20.90 13.15 18.64
#